data_AF-A0A1Q7WSK5-F1
#
_entry.id   AF-A0A1Q7WSK5-F1
#
_cell.length_a   1.000
_cell.length_b   1.000
_cell.length_c   1.000
_cell.angle_alpha   90.00
_cell.angle_beta   90.00
_cell.angle_gamma   90.00
#
_symmetry.space_group_name_H-M   'P 1'
#
loop_
_entity.id
_entity.type
_entity.pdbx_description
1 polymer ?
#
loop_
_entity_poly.entity_id
_entity_poly.type
_entity_poly.pdbx_seq_one_letter_code
_entity_poly.pdbx_strand_id
1 'polypeptide(L)'
;MIKAHKIRLHPTSEQVNYFARAAGTARFTFKWALAEWQRQYEAGGKPNAKALKKQFNAIRKEQFPWTYEVTKCAVEGAFMDVAAAFKNFFEGQQAGLSQIQEQETLTAVFLSGLAAPS
;
A
#
# COMPACT_ATOMS: atom_id res chain seq x y z
N MET A 1 -18.50 15.44 19.81
CA MET A 1 -19.17 15.60 18.50
C MET A 1 -18.12 16.01 17.47
N ILE A 2 -17.71 15.13 16.56
CA ILE A 2 -16.79 15.52 15.47
C ILE A 2 -17.62 16.25 14.42
N LYS A 3 -17.39 17.56 14.26
CA LYS A 3 -17.98 18.35 13.18
C LYS A 3 -17.08 18.22 11.95
N ALA A 4 -17.61 17.68 10.85
CA ALA A 4 -16.90 17.61 9.58
C ALA A 4 -17.22 18.85 8.73
N HIS A 5 -16.20 19.46 8.12
CA HIS A 5 -16.36 20.55 7.17
C HIS A 5 -16.03 20.03 5.77
N LYS A 6 -16.99 20.16 4.85
CA LYS A 6 -16.81 19.80 3.44
C LYS A 6 -16.55 21.07 2.64
N ILE A 7 -15.33 21.23 2.14
CA ILE A 7 -14.91 22.38 1.35
C ILE A 7 -14.70 21.93 -0.10
N ARG A 8 -15.31 22.65 -1.04
CA ARG A 8 -15.06 22.47 -2.48
C ARG A 8 -14.03 23.49 -2.94
N LEU A 9 -13.00 23.01 -3.64
CA LEU A 9 -12.03 23.89 -4.31
C LEU A 9 -12.58 24.28 -5.69
N HIS A 10 -12.34 25.55 -6.08
CA HIS A 10 -12.60 26.07 -7.43
C HIS A 10 -11.25 26.42 -8.08
N PRO A 11 -10.51 25.42 -8.59
CA PRO A 11 -9.17 25.64 -9.10
C PRO A 11 -9.17 26.36 -10.45
N THR A 12 -8.14 27.17 -10.70
CA THR A 12 -7.84 27.72 -12.03
C THR A 12 -7.34 26.63 -12.98
N SER A 13 -7.35 26.88 -14.28
CA SER A 13 -6.85 25.92 -15.29
C SER A 13 -5.40 25.49 -15.02
N GLU A 14 -4.54 26.39 -14.55
CA GLU A 14 -3.16 26.08 -14.16
C GLU A 14 -3.10 25.13 -12.95
N GLN A 15 -3.96 25.36 -11.95
CA GLN A 15 -4.05 24.52 -10.76
C GLN A 15 -4.58 23.12 -11.09
N VAL A 16 -5.58 23.02 -11.98
CA VAL A 16 -6.08 21.72 -12.48
C VAL A 16 -4.96 20.93 -13.13
N ASN A 17 -4.20 21.56 -14.03
CA ASN A 17 -3.05 20.93 -14.68
C ASN A 17 -1.97 20.51 -13.68
N TYR A 18 -1.70 21.34 -12.66
CA TYR A 18 -0.78 20.99 -11.59
C TYR A 18 -1.25 19.77 -10.79
N PHE A 19 -2.53 19.71 -10.39
CA PHE A 19 -3.07 18.56 -9.66
C PHE A 19 -3.06 17.28 -10.48
N ALA A 20 -3.37 17.37 -11.78
CA ALA A 20 -3.29 16.23 -12.69
C ALA A 20 -1.85 15.69 -12.78
N ARG A 21 -0.85 16.57 -12.91
CA ARG A 21 0.57 16.17 -12.89
C ARG A 21 0.97 15.56 -11.54
N ALA A 22 0.56 16.16 -10.43
CA ALA A 22 0.88 15.64 -9.09
C ALA A 22 0.29 14.23 -8.87
N ALA A 23 -0.97 14.03 -9.24
CA ALA A 23 -1.62 12.72 -9.19
C ALA A 23 -0.96 11.71 -10.14
N GLY A 24 -0.59 12.15 -11.34
CA GLY A 24 0.16 11.35 -12.31
C GLY A 24 1.52 10.89 -11.77
N THR A 25 2.28 11.79 -11.15
CA THR A 25 3.56 11.48 -10.49
C THR A 25 3.41 10.48 -9.36
N ALA A 26 2.39 10.65 -8.49
CA ALA A 26 2.11 9.70 -7.42
C ALA A 26 1.79 8.30 -7.98
N ARG A 27 0.89 8.24 -8.97
CA ARG A 27 0.52 6.98 -9.65
C ARG A 27 1.71 6.31 -10.32
N PHE A 28 2.56 7.07 -11.00
CA PHE A 28 3.76 6.54 -11.63
C PHE A 28 4.72 5.96 -10.59
N THR A 29 4.99 6.71 -9.52
CA THR A 29 5.90 6.29 -8.44
C THR A 29 5.38 5.01 -7.78
N PHE A 30 4.08 4.92 -7.53
CA PHE A 30 3.45 3.72 -6.97
C PHE A 30 3.63 2.51 -7.88
N LYS A 31 3.37 2.65 -9.19
CA LYS A 31 3.58 1.57 -10.17
C LYS A 31 5.04 1.14 -10.24
N TRP A 32 5.98 2.09 -10.24
CA TRP A 32 7.41 1.80 -10.24
C TRP A 32 7.81 1.01 -8.99
N ALA A 33 7.35 1.47 -7.82
CA ALA A 33 7.64 0.81 -6.55
C ALA A 33 7.06 -0.60 -6.47
N LEU A 34 5.84 -0.83 -7.00
CA LEU A 34 5.26 -2.16 -7.10
C LEU A 34 6.07 -3.11 -8.00
N ALA A 35 6.48 -2.62 -9.18
CA ALA A 35 7.28 -3.42 -10.12
C ALA A 35 8.62 -3.82 -9.49
N GLU A 36 9.29 -2.89 -8.82
CA GLU A 36 10.57 -3.15 -8.16
C GLU A 36 10.40 -4.04 -6.91
N TRP A 37 9.29 -3.88 -6.17
CA TRP A 37 8.94 -4.78 -5.07
C TRP A 37 8.79 -6.22 -5.57
N GLN A 38 8.04 -6.42 -6.65
CA GLN A 38 7.84 -7.74 -7.25
C GLN A 38 9.16 -8.35 -7.69
N ARG A 39 10.00 -7.58 -8.40
CA ARG A 39 11.33 -8.02 -8.84
C ARG A 39 12.22 -8.47 -7.68
N GLN A 40 12.26 -7.70 -6.58
CA GLN A 40 13.06 -8.05 -5.41
C GLN A 40 12.50 -9.26 -4.66
N TYR A 41 11.18 -9.42 -4.63
CA TYR A 41 10.52 -10.56 -4.01
C TYR A 41 10.78 -11.86 -4.79
N GLU A 42 10.67 -11.83 -6.13
CA GLU A 42 10.98 -12.96 -7.01
C GLU A 42 12.45 -13.39 -6.90
N ALA A 43 13.36 -12.44 -6.65
CA ALA A 43 14.77 -12.73 -6.39
C ALA A 43 15.04 -13.33 -4.99
N GLY A 44 14.00 -13.64 -4.21
CA GLY A 44 14.11 -14.19 -2.84
C GLY A 44 14.44 -13.13 -1.77
N GLY A 45 14.40 -11.85 -2.13
CA GLY A 45 14.62 -10.75 -1.21
C GLY A 45 13.41 -10.48 -0.31
N LYS A 46 13.63 -9.66 0.73
CA LYS A 46 12.56 -9.07 1.55
C LYS A 46 12.50 -7.57 1.24
N PRO A 47 11.63 -7.15 0.30
CA PRO A 47 11.58 -5.75 -0.11
C PRO A 47 11.16 -4.85 1.05
N ASN A 48 11.67 -3.63 1.05
CA ASN A 48 11.35 -2.65 2.08
C ASN A 48 11.05 -1.30 1.43
N ALA A 49 9.89 -0.72 1.73
CA ALA A 49 9.45 0.56 1.15
C ALA A 49 10.47 1.70 1.36
N LYS A 50 11.17 1.75 2.50
CA LYS A 50 12.22 2.74 2.77
C LYS A 50 13.44 2.53 1.87
N ALA A 51 13.81 1.28 1.59
CA ALA A 51 14.91 0.96 0.68
C ALA A 51 14.54 1.33 -0.77
N LEU A 52 13.31 1.01 -1.21
CA LEU A 52 12.79 1.39 -2.52
C LEU A 52 12.77 2.90 -2.71
N LYS A 53 12.34 3.66 -1.69
CA LYS A 53 12.40 5.13 -1.72
C LYS A 53 13.83 5.64 -1.93
N LYS A 54 14.82 5.03 -1.27
CA LYS A 54 16.25 5.40 -1.43
C LYS A 54 16.73 5.11 -2.85
N GLN A 55 16.40 3.95 -3.41
CA GLN A 55 16.74 3.57 -4.78
C GLN A 55 16.12 4.52 -5.79
N PHE A 56 14.83 4.81 -5.64
CA PHE A 56 14.13 5.76 -6.51
C PHE A 56 14.76 7.14 -6.45
N ASN A 57 15.03 7.66 -5.25
CA ASN A 57 15.65 8.98 -5.11
C ASN A 57 17.05 9.07 -5.73
N ALA A 58 17.79 7.97 -5.83
CA ALA A 58 19.09 7.93 -6.50
C ALA A 58 18.95 8.09 -8.03
N ILE A 59 17.96 7.44 -8.64
CA ILE A 59 17.77 7.46 -10.10
C ILE A 59 16.87 8.60 -10.59
N ARG A 60 15.98 9.11 -9.73
CA ARG A 60 14.88 10.00 -10.12
C ARG A 60 15.35 11.30 -10.74
N LYS A 61 16.47 11.85 -10.27
CA LYS A 61 17.02 13.11 -10.80
C LYS A 61 17.43 12.99 -12.27
N GLU A 62 17.97 11.83 -12.64
CA GLU A 62 18.48 11.58 -13.98
C GLU A 62 17.39 11.01 -14.90
N GLN A 63 16.66 10.00 -14.45
CA GLN A 63 15.68 9.29 -15.28
C GLN A 63 14.30 9.96 -15.31
N PHE A 64 13.91 10.64 -14.24
CA PHE A 64 12.57 11.19 -14.08
C PHE A 64 12.58 12.66 -13.58
N PRO A 65 13.27 13.57 -14.27
CA PRO A 65 13.42 14.97 -13.80
C PRO A 65 12.08 15.70 -13.66
N TRP A 66 11.08 15.37 -14.50
CA TRP A 66 9.72 15.91 -14.46
C TRP A 66 9.01 15.70 -13.11
N THR A 67 9.44 14.72 -12.31
CA THR A 67 8.88 14.48 -10.98
C THR A 67 9.23 15.59 -9.98
N TYR A 68 10.18 16.48 -10.28
CA TYR A 68 10.51 17.66 -9.48
C TYR A 68 9.61 18.87 -9.77
N GLU A 69 8.80 18.82 -10.84
CA GLU A 69 7.84 19.89 -11.17
C GLU A 69 6.66 19.95 -10.21
N VAL A 70 6.44 18.88 -9.44
CA VAL A 70 5.38 18.76 -8.44
C VAL A 70 5.98 18.65 -7.05
N THR A 71 5.14 18.89 -6.03
CA THR A 71 5.55 18.74 -4.63
C THR A 71 6.18 17.37 -4.35
N LYS A 72 7.25 17.37 -3.52
CA LYS A 72 7.90 16.15 -3.03
C LYS A 72 6.92 15.17 -2.40
N CYS A 73 5.83 15.68 -1.80
CA CYS A 73 4.83 14.88 -1.10
C CYS A 73 4.10 13.90 -2.03
N ALA A 74 4.01 14.19 -3.33
CA ALA A 74 3.39 13.28 -4.30
C ALA A 74 4.18 11.96 -4.42
N VAL A 75 5.51 12.06 -4.40
CA VAL A 75 6.41 10.90 -4.45
C VAL A 75 6.47 10.21 -3.08
N GLU A 76 6.63 10.99 -2.00
CA GLU A 76 6.72 10.42 -0.65
C GLU A 76 5.43 9.71 -0.23
N GLY A 77 4.27 10.28 -0.57
CA GLY A 77 2.95 9.68 -0.37
C GLY A 77 2.83 8.31 -1.02
N ALA A 78 3.25 8.20 -2.28
CA ALA A 78 3.19 6.92 -3.01
C ALA A 78 3.97 5.79 -2.31
N PHE A 79 5.14 6.08 -1.73
CA PHE A 79 5.89 5.07 -0.96
C PHE A 79 5.23 4.71 0.37
N MET A 80 4.56 5.66 1.02
CA MET A 80 3.76 5.38 2.22
C MET A 80 2.56 4.51 1.88
N ASP A 81 1.90 4.76 0.76
CA ASP A 81 0.77 3.97 0.28
C ASP A 81 1.20 2.53 -0.02
N VAL A 82 2.35 2.32 -0.66
CA VAL A 82 2.93 0.98 -0.88
C VAL A 82 3.23 0.29 0.46
N ALA A 83 3.85 1.00 1.41
CA ALA A 83 4.16 0.44 2.72
C ALA A 83 2.88 0.01 3.47
N ALA A 84 1.84 0.85 3.44
CA ALA A 84 0.55 0.54 4.04
C ALA A 84 -0.15 -0.62 3.33
N ALA A 85 -0.14 -0.67 2.00
CA ALA A 85 -0.74 -1.74 1.23
C ALA A 85 -0.13 -3.10 1.57
N PHE A 86 1.20 -3.22 1.59
CA PHE A 86 1.86 -4.48 1.95
C PHE A 86 1.70 -4.83 3.42
N LYS A 87 1.76 -3.84 4.33
CA LYS A 87 1.47 -4.07 5.75
C LYS A 87 0.08 -4.69 5.93
N ASN A 88 -0.94 -4.05 5.35
CA ASN A 88 -2.32 -4.53 5.43
C ASN A 88 -2.50 -5.90 4.76
N PHE A 89 -1.79 -6.17 3.66
CA PHE A 89 -1.83 -7.46 2.98
C PHE A 89 -1.31 -8.58 3.88
N PHE A 90 -0.15 -8.41 4.51
CA PHE A 90 0.42 -9.43 5.40
C PHE A 90 -0.36 -9.59 6.71
N GLU A 91 -0.83 -8.48 7.30
CA GLU A 91 -1.69 -8.52 8.50
C GLU A 91 -3.04 -9.22 8.20
N GLY A 92 -3.63 -8.94 7.03
CA GLY A 92 -4.85 -9.59 6.58
C GLY A 92 -4.69 -11.10 6.35
N GLN A 93 -3.55 -11.54 5.82
CA GLN A 93 -3.25 -12.97 5.69
C GLN A 93 -3.14 -13.66 7.06
N GLN A 94 -2.50 -13.02 8.04
CA GLN A 94 -2.35 -13.58 9.38
C GLN A 94 -3.70 -13.67 10.11
N ALA A 95 -4.56 -12.66 9.96
CA ALA A 95 -5.91 -12.69 10.51
C ALA A 95 -6.75 -13.83 9.89
N GLY A 96 -6.71 -13.99 8.56
CA GLY A 96 -7.41 -15.09 7.88
C GLY A 96 -6.98 -16.48 8.37
N LEU A 97 -5.68 -16.69 8.58
CA LEU A 97 -5.15 -17.96 9.11
C LEU A 97 -5.65 -18.25 10.54
N SER A 98 -5.71 -17.24 11.41
CA SER A 98 -6.23 -17.43 12.77
C SER A 98 -7.72 -17.79 12.78
N GLN A 99 -8.52 -17.21 11.88
CA GLN A 99 -9.95 -17.51 11.77
C GLN A 99 -10.23 -18.93 11.26
N ILE A 100 -9.38 -19.45 10.36
CA ILE A 100 -9.48 -20.83 9.89
C ILE A 100 -9.19 -21.81 11.04
N GLN A 101 -8.14 -21.55 11.81
CA GLN A 101 -7.78 -22.36 12.97
C GLN A 101 -8.87 -22.33 14.06
N GLU A 102 -9.51 -21.18 14.26
CA GLU A 102 -10.62 -21.01 15.19
C GLU A 102 -11.87 -21.80 14.75
N GLN A 103 -12.19 -21.83 13.45
CA GLN A 103 -13.29 -22.65 12.93
C GLN A 103 -12.99 -24.15 12.98
N GLU A 104 -11.75 -24.58 12.71
CA GLU A 104 -11.33 -25.98 12.84
C GLU A 104 -11.40 -26.47 14.29
N THR A 105 -10.96 -25.65 15.25
CA THR A 105 -11.06 -25.99 16.68
C THR A 105 -12.50 -26.06 17.17
N LEU A 106 -13.37 -25.11 16.78
CA LEU A 106 -14.80 -25.16 17.14
C LEU A 106 -15.49 -26.39 16.53
N THR A 107 -15.15 -26.76 15.30
CA THR A 107 -15.69 -27.96 14.63
C THR A 107 -15.21 -29.25 15.30
N ALA A 108 -13.93 -29.33 15.69
CA ALA A 108 -13.38 -30.48 16.40
C ALA A 108 -14.01 -30.65 17.81
N VAL A 109 -14.21 -29.56 18.53
CA VAL A 109 -14.92 -29.57 19.83
C VAL A 109 -16.36 -30.05 19.66
N PHE A 110 -17.09 -29.53 18.67
CA PHE A 110 -18.46 -29.95 18.39
C PHE A 110 -18.59 -31.43 18.02
N LEU A 111 -17.70 -31.96 17.17
CA LEU A 111 -17.69 -33.38 16.80
C LEU A 111 -17.27 -34.30 17.95
N SER A 112 -16.34 -33.88 18.82
CA SER A 112 -15.96 -34.64 20.01
C SER A 112 -17.06 -34.71 21.08
N GLY A 113 -17.94 -33.70 21.13
CA GLY A 113 -19.10 -33.67 22.04
C GLY A 113 -20.31 -34.48 21.54
N LEU A 114 -20.38 -34.82 20.26
CA LEU A 114 -21.44 -35.68 19.69
C LEU A 114 -21.14 -37.19 19.84
N ALA A 115 -19.94 -37.57 20.27
CA ALA A 115 -19.52 -38.95 20.49
C ALA A 115 -19.60 -39.35 21.97
N ALA A 116 -20.77 -39.25 22.59
CA ALA A 116 -21.05 -39.90 23.87
C ALA A 116 -22.07 -41.04 23.63
N PRO A 117 -21.62 -42.31 23.60
CA PRO A 117 -22.53 -43.44 23.44
C PRO A 117 -23.30 -43.71 24.74
N SER A 118 -24.53 -44.19 24.54
CA SER A 118 -25.48 -44.75 25.51
C SER A 118 -24.86 -45.73 26.51
#